data_AF-A0A9P8QYL3-F1
#
_entry.id   AF-A0A9P8QYL3-F1
#
_cell.length_a   1.000
_cell.length_b   1.000
_cell.length_c   1.000
_cell.angle_alpha   90.00
_cell.angle_beta   90.00
_cell.angle_gamma   90.00
#
_symmetry.space_group_name_H-M   'P 1'
#
loop_
_entity.id
_entity.type
_entity.pdbx_description
1 polymer ?
#
loop_
_entity_poly.entity_id
_entity_poly.type
_entity_poly.pdbx_seq_one_letter_code
_entity_poly.pdbx_strand_id
1 'polypeptide(L)'
;MAPRPKVPHPHPPRPPGSRPQLFKNRMALGAYIAAPESHPASVVIYHNDDFVAIHDKFPKATVHALLLPRSPRHSLLHPFEALEDAEFLAKVRAEVERLKALVATELRRRLGSFSRSDAAREAVLNGETEPEEHDQQAGEGGGGGEAAAAAEEEEEGKGKGKGKGNGKRKRREPALPSGRDWAADIVCGVHAVPSMGHLHVHVLSRDMRSPAMKHRKHYNSFNTPFLVDVADFPLAEDDPRRRTREEGFMRRDLVCWRCGHNFGNRFQELKHHLEREFEEWKRE
;
A
#
# COMPACT_ATOMS: atom_id res chain seq x y z
N MET A 1 -71.62 -20.48 -2.17
CA MET A 1 -71.18 -19.62 -1.04
C MET A 1 -69.71 -19.29 -1.25
N ALA A 2 -69.38 -18.05 -1.60
CA ALA A 2 -68.00 -17.60 -1.76
C ALA A 2 -67.39 -17.17 -0.40
N PRO A 3 -66.11 -17.44 -0.12
CA PRO A 3 -65.49 -17.09 1.16
C PRO A 3 -65.23 -15.58 1.26
N ARG A 4 -65.47 -15.02 2.45
CA ARG A 4 -65.29 -13.58 2.74
C ARG A 4 -63.81 -13.17 2.71
N PRO A 5 -63.46 -11.95 2.27
CA PRO A 5 -62.08 -11.47 2.31
C PRO A 5 -61.62 -11.21 3.75
N LYS A 6 -60.37 -11.59 4.06
CA LYS A 6 -59.72 -11.31 5.36
C LYS A 6 -59.30 -9.83 5.42
N VAL A 7 -59.67 -9.16 6.51
CA VAL A 7 -59.27 -7.78 6.82
C VAL A 7 -57.80 -7.77 7.29
N PRO A 8 -56.95 -6.82 6.86
CA PRO A 8 -55.57 -6.74 7.35
C PRO A 8 -55.54 -6.17 8.77
N HIS A 9 -54.81 -6.82 9.67
CA HIS A 9 -54.53 -6.26 11.00
C HIS A 9 -53.41 -5.20 10.92
N PRO A 10 -53.52 -4.07 11.64
CA PRO A 10 -52.46 -3.07 11.69
C PRO A 10 -51.28 -3.58 12.52
N HIS A 11 -50.07 -3.47 11.98
CA HIS A 11 -48.84 -3.76 12.71
C HIS A 11 -48.57 -2.67 13.77
N PRO A 12 -48.02 -3.04 14.95
CA PRO A 12 -47.66 -2.05 15.97
C PRO A 12 -46.51 -1.15 15.49
N PRO A 13 -46.45 0.11 15.92
CA PRO A 13 -45.37 1.01 15.56
C PRO A 13 -44.04 0.50 16.15
N ARG A 14 -42.98 0.53 15.33
CA ARG A 14 -41.63 0.14 15.76
C ARG A 14 -41.09 1.12 16.81
N PRO A 15 -40.36 0.63 17.82
CA PRO A 15 -39.80 1.49 18.85
C PRO A 15 -38.73 2.43 18.26
N PRO A 16 -38.66 3.70 18.71
CA PRO A 16 -37.62 4.63 18.30
C PRO A 16 -36.34 4.29 19.05
N GLY A 17 -35.27 3.96 18.31
CA GLY A 17 -33.96 3.72 18.90
C GLY A 17 -33.34 2.36 18.55
N SER A 18 -33.22 2.06 17.26
CA SER A 18 -32.11 1.20 16.83
C SER A 18 -30.98 2.12 16.40
N ARG A 19 -29.87 2.10 17.14
CA ARG A 19 -28.59 2.65 16.65
C ARG A 19 -28.41 2.18 15.20
N PRO A 20 -28.05 3.06 14.24
CA PRO A 20 -27.94 2.65 12.85
C PRO A 20 -27.01 1.44 12.78
N GLN A 21 -27.49 0.35 12.20
CA GLN A 21 -26.70 -0.85 11.97
C GLN A 21 -25.62 -0.52 10.94
N LEU A 22 -24.54 0.12 11.40
CA LEU A 22 -23.36 0.59 10.65
C LEU A 22 -22.73 -0.49 9.76
N PHE A 23 -23.06 -1.76 9.99
CA PHE A 23 -22.43 -2.92 9.35
C PHE A 23 -23.33 -3.74 8.42
N LYS A 24 -24.56 -3.32 8.09
CA LYS A 24 -25.46 -4.12 7.22
C LYS A 24 -25.43 -3.81 5.73
N ASN A 25 -24.77 -2.75 5.31
CA ASN A 25 -24.76 -2.30 3.91
C ASN A 25 -23.33 -2.18 3.38
N ARG A 26 -23.15 -1.98 2.05
CA ARG A 26 -21.86 -1.65 1.39
C ARG A 26 -21.14 -0.42 1.98
N MET A 27 -21.65 0.16 3.06
CA MET A 27 -21.22 1.39 3.73
C MET A 27 -20.37 1.16 4.98
N ALA A 28 -20.02 -0.08 5.33
CA ALA A 28 -19.32 -0.38 6.58
C ALA A 28 -17.97 0.35 6.76
N LEU A 29 -17.30 0.73 5.65
CA LEU A 29 -16.04 1.50 5.71
C LEU A 29 -16.22 2.91 6.29
N GLY A 30 -17.43 3.46 6.26
CA GLY A 30 -17.72 4.79 6.81
C GLY A 30 -17.49 4.91 8.31
N ALA A 31 -17.57 3.79 9.05
CA ALA A 31 -17.25 3.77 10.47
C ALA A 31 -15.78 4.17 10.74
N TYR A 32 -14.86 3.68 9.91
CA TYR A 32 -13.43 3.98 10.04
C TYR A 32 -13.11 5.42 9.66
N ILE A 33 -13.85 5.99 8.70
CA ILE A 33 -13.69 7.39 8.25
C ILE A 33 -14.20 8.36 9.32
N ALA A 34 -15.34 8.04 9.95
CA ALA A 34 -16.02 8.92 10.88
C ALA A 34 -15.31 9.09 12.22
N ALA A 35 -14.71 8.02 12.75
CA ALA A 35 -14.04 8.02 14.06
C ALA A 35 -12.84 7.06 14.08
N PRO A 36 -11.77 7.33 13.28
CA PRO A 36 -10.61 6.45 13.19
C PRO A 36 -9.94 6.18 14.55
N GLU A 37 -9.93 7.18 15.44
CA GLU A 37 -9.38 7.11 16.81
C GLU A 37 -10.14 6.14 17.73
N SER A 38 -11.37 5.77 17.38
CA SER A 38 -12.17 4.82 18.16
C SER A 38 -11.79 3.35 17.89
N HIS A 39 -10.86 3.12 16.97
CA HIS A 39 -10.41 1.79 16.57
C HIS A 39 -8.98 1.50 17.04
N PRO A 40 -8.66 0.25 17.39
CA PRO A 40 -7.30 -0.13 17.78
C PRO A 40 -6.33 -0.08 16.60
N ALA A 41 -5.03 0.01 16.89
CA ALA A 41 -3.95 -0.01 15.89
C ALA A 41 -3.91 -1.32 15.05
N SER A 42 -4.55 -2.39 15.53
CA SER A 42 -4.72 -3.63 14.76
C SER A 42 -5.73 -3.50 13.61
N VAL A 43 -6.48 -2.39 13.55
CA VAL A 43 -7.46 -2.09 12.51
C VAL A 43 -7.05 -0.83 11.74
N VAL A 44 -6.77 0.27 12.45
CA VAL A 44 -6.34 1.55 11.84
C VAL A 44 -4.83 1.65 11.92
N ILE A 45 -4.17 1.73 10.77
CA ILE A 45 -2.71 1.86 10.65
C ILE A 45 -2.30 3.28 11.04
N TYR A 46 -2.98 4.27 10.45
CA TYR A 46 -2.86 5.68 10.79
C TYR A 46 -4.05 6.46 10.23
N HIS A 47 -4.20 7.72 10.64
CA HIS A 47 -5.09 8.67 10.00
C HIS A 47 -4.50 10.09 10.06
N ASN A 48 -4.95 10.94 9.14
CA ASN A 48 -4.72 12.39 9.13
C ASN A 48 -6.02 13.08 8.73
N ASP A 49 -6.00 14.39 8.48
CA ASP A 49 -7.20 15.16 8.16
C ASP A 49 -7.86 14.73 6.84
N ASP A 50 -7.07 14.23 5.89
CA ASP A 50 -7.54 13.87 4.54
C ASP A 50 -7.84 12.37 4.38
N PHE A 51 -7.17 11.49 5.13
CA PHE A 51 -7.18 10.04 4.90
C PHE A 51 -7.18 9.20 6.18
N VAL A 52 -7.69 7.98 6.06
CA VAL A 52 -7.54 6.90 7.04
C VAL A 52 -6.96 5.67 6.33
N ALA A 53 -5.87 5.11 6.84
CA ALA A 53 -5.33 3.84 6.38
C ALA A 53 -5.73 2.72 7.35
N ILE A 54 -6.30 1.63 6.84
CA ILE A 54 -6.76 0.49 7.63
C ILE A 54 -6.20 -0.83 7.10
N HIS A 55 -6.14 -1.84 7.96
CA HIS A 55 -5.98 -3.22 7.52
C HIS A 55 -7.28 -3.74 6.90
N ASP A 56 -7.20 -4.37 5.73
CA ASP A 56 -8.36 -5.03 5.12
C ASP A 56 -8.77 -6.22 6.02
N LYS A 57 -10.06 -6.26 6.40
CA LYS A 57 -10.61 -7.31 7.27
C LYS A 57 -10.58 -8.71 6.64
N PHE A 58 -10.55 -8.79 5.31
CA PHE A 58 -10.50 -10.01 4.51
C PHE A 58 -9.33 -9.94 3.51
N PRO A 59 -8.08 -9.88 4.00
CA PRO A 59 -6.92 -9.55 3.19
C PRO A 59 -6.74 -10.55 2.05
N LYS A 60 -6.31 -10.10 0.88
CA LYS A 60 -6.11 -10.96 -0.31
C LYS A 60 -4.65 -11.38 -0.53
N ALA A 61 -3.76 -10.89 0.31
CA ALA A 61 -2.33 -11.18 0.30
C ALA A 61 -1.79 -11.15 1.74
N THR A 62 -0.49 -11.38 1.92
CA THR A 62 0.19 -11.37 3.24
C THR A 62 -0.01 -10.06 4.00
N VAL A 63 0.10 -8.93 3.31
CA VAL A 63 -0.28 -7.61 3.83
C VAL A 63 -1.26 -6.97 2.85
N HIS A 64 -2.39 -6.50 3.35
CA HIS A 64 -3.40 -5.82 2.56
C HIS A 64 -4.00 -4.68 3.39
N ALA A 65 -3.78 -3.46 2.93
CA ALA A 65 -4.32 -2.25 3.52
C ALA A 65 -5.27 -1.55 2.54
N LEU A 66 -6.14 -0.72 3.10
CA LEU A 66 -7.03 0.18 2.35
C LEU A 66 -6.73 1.61 2.76
N LEU A 67 -6.58 2.50 1.78
CA LEU A 67 -6.57 3.94 2.00
C LEU A 67 -7.96 4.49 1.72
N LEU A 68 -8.53 5.17 2.72
CA LEU A 68 -9.89 5.70 2.71
C LEU A 68 -9.85 7.24 2.76
N PRO A 69 -10.31 7.94 1.72
CA PRO A 69 -10.45 9.39 1.74
C PRO A 69 -11.54 9.84 2.72
N ARG A 70 -11.23 10.87 3.51
CA ARG A 70 -12.18 11.49 4.47
C ARG A 70 -13.01 12.62 3.84
N SER A 71 -12.59 13.11 2.68
CA SER A 71 -13.28 14.18 1.97
C SER A 71 -14.73 13.79 1.64
N PRO A 72 -15.75 14.53 2.14
CA PRO A 72 -17.16 14.22 1.86
C PRO A 72 -17.52 14.43 0.38
N ARG A 73 -16.72 15.21 -0.35
CA ARG A 73 -16.88 15.42 -1.80
C ARG A 73 -16.50 14.19 -2.63
N HIS A 74 -15.59 13.35 -2.14
CA HIS A 74 -15.00 12.26 -2.91
C HIS A 74 -15.32 10.87 -2.36
N SER A 75 -15.56 10.75 -1.04
CA SER A 75 -15.60 9.46 -0.34
C SER A 75 -16.70 8.52 -0.82
N LEU A 76 -17.76 9.04 -1.45
CA LEU A 76 -18.88 8.24 -2.00
C LEU A 76 -18.96 8.25 -3.54
N LEU A 77 -18.03 8.94 -4.20
CA LEU A 77 -17.97 8.96 -5.66
C LEU A 77 -17.41 7.64 -6.19
N HIS A 78 -17.76 7.33 -7.45
CA HIS A 78 -17.11 6.24 -8.15
C HIS A 78 -15.59 6.55 -8.27
N PRO A 79 -14.68 5.56 -8.11
CA PRO A 79 -13.24 5.84 -8.15
C PRO A 79 -12.79 6.61 -9.39
N PHE A 80 -13.38 6.32 -10.54
CA PHE A 80 -13.01 6.97 -11.80
C PHE A 80 -13.48 8.42 -11.88
N GLU A 81 -14.57 8.77 -11.19
CA GLU A 81 -15.08 10.14 -11.10
C GLU A 81 -14.29 10.91 -10.04
N ALA A 82 -14.04 10.30 -8.87
CA ALA A 82 -13.30 10.94 -7.79
C ALA A 82 -11.88 11.31 -8.21
N LEU A 83 -11.20 10.42 -8.95
CA LEU A 83 -9.81 10.59 -9.36
C LEU A 83 -9.64 11.42 -10.65
N GLU A 84 -10.72 12.03 -11.17
CA GLU A 84 -10.66 13.07 -12.21
C GLU A 84 -10.31 14.45 -11.62
N ASP A 85 -10.57 14.69 -10.33
CA ASP A 85 -10.12 15.89 -9.62
C ASP A 85 -8.59 15.84 -9.41
N ALA A 86 -7.86 16.74 -10.08
CA ALA A 86 -6.41 16.76 -10.08
C ALA A 86 -5.77 17.05 -8.72
N GLU A 87 -6.39 17.91 -7.89
CA GLU A 87 -5.86 18.23 -6.55
C GLU A 87 -6.05 17.02 -5.63
N PHE A 88 -7.24 16.42 -5.69
CA PHE A 88 -7.54 15.23 -4.93
C PHE A 88 -6.65 14.05 -5.35
N LEU A 89 -6.49 13.80 -6.65
CA LEU A 89 -5.61 12.75 -7.18
C LEU A 89 -4.16 12.94 -6.72
N ALA A 90 -3.65 14.18 -6.69
CA ALA A 90 -2.29 14.46 -6.20
C ALA A 90 -2.14 14.07 -4.72
N LYS A 91 -3.13 14.40 -3.87
CA LYS A 91 -3.16 13.99 -2.47
C LYS A 91 -3.22 12.47 -2.31
N VAL A 92 -4.08 11.79 -3.10
CA VAL A 92 -4.20 10.33 -3.08
C VAL A 92 -2.86 9.68 -3.48
N ARG A 93 -2.18 10.17 -4.53
CA ARG A 93 -0.88 9.64 -4.97
C ARG A 93 0.18 9.75 -3.87
N ALA A 94 0.32 10.93 -3.28
CA ALA A 94 1.28 11.15 -2.20
C ALA A 94 1.00 10.23 -1.00
N GLU A 95 -0.27 10.07 -0.63
CA GLU A 95 -0.67 9.23 0.49
C GLU A 95 -0.52 7.72 0.19
N VAL A 96 -0.75 7.30 -1.05
CA VAL A 96 -0.50 5.92 -1.50
C VAL A 96 0.99 5.58 -1.39
N GLU A 97 1.91 6.46 -1.78
CA GLU A 97 3.35 6.21 -1.66
C GLU A 97 3.78 6.07 -0.19
N ARG A 98 3.22 6.89 0.70
CA ARG A 98 3.42 6.75 2.15
C ARG A 98 2.90 5.39 2.64
N LEU A 99 1.69 4.98 2.23
CA LEU A 99 1.12 3.71 2.64
C LEU A 99 1.89 2.52 2.05
N LYS A 100 2.38 2.59 0.81
CA LYS A 100 3.25 1.57 0.20
C LYS A 100 4.49 1.34 1.04
N ALA A 101 5.16 2.39 1.50
CA ALA A 101 6.34 2.27 2.37
C ALA A 101 6.04 1.56 3.70
N LEU A 102 4.88 1.84 4.31
CA LEU A 102 4.43 1.16 5.53
C LEU A 102 4.07 -0.30 5.28
N VAL A 103 3.36 -0.60 4.18
CA VAL A 103 3.01 -1.96 3.78
C VAL A 103 4.27 -2.78 3.46
N ALA A 104 5.24 -2.20 2.75
CA ALA A 104 6.54 -2.82 2.48
C ALA A 104 7.32 -3.08 3.78
N THR A 105 7.31 -2.14 4.72
CA THR A 105 7.95 -2.31 6.03
C THR A 105 7.30 -3.43 6.84
N GLU A 106 5.97 -3.51 6.86
CA GLU A 106 5.24 -4.59 7.52
C GLU A 106 5.45 -5.95 6.82
N LEU A 107 5.58 -5.95 5.49
CA LEU A 107 5.90 -7.15 4.72
C LEU A 107 7.30 -7.67 5.08
N ARG A 108 8.30 -6.78 5.10
CA ARG A 108 9.65 -7.10 5.60
C ARG A 108 9.63 -7.59 7.03
N ARG A 109 8.88 -6.96 7.93
CA ARG A 109 8.77 -7.40 9.32
C ARG A 109 8.25 -8.84 9.43
N ARG A 110 7.37 -9.26 8.52
CA ARG A 110 6.80 -10.61 8.50
C ARG A 110 7.68 -11.64 7.80
N LEU A 111 8.39 -11.22 6.75
CA LEU A 111 9.05 -12.14 5.82
C LEU A 111 10.58 -11.97 5.68
N GLY A 112 11.14 -10.89 6.22
CA GLY A 112 12.55 -10.52 6.13
C GLY A 112 13.50 -11.61 6.64
N SER A 113 13.15 -12.25 7.75
CA SER A 113 13.92 -13.37 8.32
C SER A 113 14.00 -14.61 7.42
N PHE A 114 13.17 -14.72 6.39
CA PHE A 114 13.24 -15.80 5.41
C PHE A 114 14.01 -15.40 4.14
N SER A 115 14.19 -14.09 3.89
CA SER A 115 14.78 -13.58 2.65
C SER A 115 16.30 -13.70 2.68
N ARG A 116 16.87 -14.31 1.63
CA ARG A 116 18.33 -14.38 1.46
C ARG A 116 18.92 -12.98 1.26
N SER A 117 18.21 -12.10 0.56
CA SER A 117 18.63 -10.72 0.34
C SER A 117 18.62 -9.87 1.62
N ASP A 118 17.79 -10.20 2.61
CA ASP A 118 17.80 -9.55 3.93
C ASP A 118 18.75 -10.22 4.94
N ALA A 119 19.43 -11.32 4.60
CA ALA A 119 20.21 -12.12 5.57
C ALA A 119 21.26 -11.30 6.34
N ALA A 120 22.03 -10.43 5.66
CA ALA A 120 23.02 -9.58 6.33
C ALA A 120 22.36 -8.55 7.27
N ARG A 121 21.23 -7.99 6.84
CA ARG A 121 20.45 -7.05 7.64
C ARG A 121 19.88 -7.71 8.89
N GLU A 122 19.32 -8.92 8.74
CA GLU A 122 18.74 -9.68 9.85
C GLU A 122 19.81 -10.16 10.84
N ALA A 123 21.00 -10.56 10.36
CA ALA A 123 22.13 -10.89 11.23
C ALA A 123 22.53 -9.72 12.14
N VAL A 124 22.52 -8.49 11.61
CA VAL A 124 22.76 -7.28 12.43
C VAL A 124 21.62 -7.06 13.43
N LEU A 125 20.36 -7.17 13.00
CA LEU A 125 19.20 -6.99 13.87
C LEU A 125 19.12 -8.04 15.01
N ASN A 126 19.61 -9.25 14.75
CA ASN A 126 19.68 -10.34 15.72
C ASN A 126 20.93 -10.29 16.62
N GLY A 127 21.85 -9.35 16.39
CA GLY A 127 23.10 -9.23 17.15
C GLY A 127 24.14 -10.30 16.81
N GLU A 128 24.01 -10.95 15.65
CA GLU A 128 24.99 -11.94 15.16
C GLU A 128 26.20 -11.25 14.51
N THR A 129 26.02 -10.03 14.01
CA THR A 129 27.06 -9.22 13.36
C THR A 129 26.93 -7.75 13.78
N GLU A 130 28.05 -7.05 13.86
CA GLU A 130 28.04 -5.60 14.11
C GLU A 130 27.71 -4.85 12.82
N PRO A 131 26.94 -3.74 12.89
CA PRO A 131 26.68 -2.90 11.74
C PRO A 131 27.97 -2.22 11.25
N GLU A 132 28.16 -2.15 9.94
CA GLU A 132 29.32 -1.47 9.36
C GLU A 132 29.29 0.04 9.69
N GLU A 133 30.40 0.54 10.26
CA GLU A 133 30.61 1.98 10.42
C GLU A 133 31.01 2.55 9.05
N HIS A 134 30.07 3.17 8.35
CA HIS A 134 30.36 3.81 7.07
C HIS A 134 31.13 5.12 7.32
N ASP A 135 32.44 5.03 7.50
CA ASP A 135 33.35 6.16 7.45
C ASP A 135 33.39 6.64 6.00
N GLN A 136 32.64 7.70 5.69
CA GLN A 136 32.92 8.49 4.51
C GLN A 136 34.27 9.17 4.77
N GLN A 137 35.36 8.49 4.42
CA GLN A 137 36.65 9.12 4.28
C GLN A 137 36.48 10.19 3.20
N ALA A 138 36.50 11.46 3.62
CA ALA A 138 36.62 12.58 2.71
C ALA A 138 37.83 12.30 1.82
N GLY A 139 37.60 12.17 0.52
CA GLY A 139 38.65 12.02 -0.46
C GLY A 139 39.48 13.29 -0.49
N GLU A 140 40.59 13.29 0.24
CA GLU A 140 41.71 14.20 0.03
C GLU A 140 42.95 13.40 -0.38
N GLY A 141 43.54 13.82 -1.51
CA GLY A 141 44.77 13.31 -2.15
C GLY A 141 44.48 12.97 -3.62
N GLY A 142 44.82 13.77 -4.65
CA GLY A 142 46.06 14.53 -4.93
C GLY A 142 47.09 13.59 -5.59
N GLY A 143 47.64 13.78 -6.79
CA GLY A 143 47.59 14.85 -7.81
C GLY A 143 48.48 14.51 -9.04
N GLY A 144 48.62 15.48 -9.97
CA GLY A 144 49.61 15.54 -11.08
C GLY A 144 48.97 15.94 -12.42
N GLY A 145 48.88 17.23 -12.81
CA GLY A 145 49.87 18.07 -13.56
C GLY A 145 49.21 18.47 -14.91
N GLU A 146 49.25 19.67 -15.52
CA GLU A 146 50.16 20.82 -15.55
C GLU A 146 49.49 22.07 -16.20
N ALA A 147 49.97 23.28 -15.83
CA ALA A 147 50.00 24.57 -16.56
C ALA A 147 48.67 25.35 -16.82
N ALA A 148 48.52 26.68 -16.71
CA ALA A 148 49.40 27.87 -16.49
C ALA A 148 48.48 29.02 -15.94
N ALA A 149 48.85 29.77 -14.88
CA ALA A 149 49.60 31.04 -14.82
C ALA A 149 48.77 32.35 -14.79
N ALA A 150 49.22 33.28 -13.93
CA ALA A 150 48.87 34.70 -13.71
C ALA A 150 47.61 35.03 -12.88
N ALA A 151 47.58 35.99 -11.95
CA ALA A 151 48.56 36.86 -11.26
C ALA A 151 47.77 37.70 -10.22
N GLU A 152 48.41 37.99 -9.06
CA GLU A 152 48.28 39.21 -8.19
C GLU A 152 46.91 39.50 -7.51
N GLU A 153 46.76 40.00 -6.27
CA GLU A 153 47.64 40.68 -5.29
C GLU A 153 47.01 40.59 -3.86
N GLU A 154 47.73 41.15 -2.88
CA GLU A 154 47.71 41.01 -1.41
C GLU A 154 46.44 41.46 -0.63
N GLU A 155 46.22 40.94 0.60
CA GLU A 155 46.43 41.71 1.86
C GLU A 155 46.28 40.83 3.14
N GLU A 156 47.09 41.16 4.16
CA GLU A 156 47.21 40.51 5.46
C GLU A 156 46.02 40.74 6.41
N GLY A 157 45.75 39.74 7.27
CA GLY A 157 44.84 39.88 8.41
C GLY A 157 45.07 38.86 9.51
N LYS A 158 46.04 39.13 10.40
CA LYS A 158 46.31 38.37 11.64
C LYS A 158 45.07 38.34 12.56
N GLY A 159 44.61 37.14 12.90
CA GLY A 159 43.60 36.93 13.95
C GLY A 159 43.73 35.57 14.63
N LYS A 160 44.58 35.47 15.66
CA LYS A 160 44.66 34.31 16.55
C LYS A 160 43.36 34.19 17.38
N GLY A 161 42.49 33.27 17.00
CA GLY A 161 41.34 32.84 17.80
C GLY A 161 41.40 31.35 18.10
N LYS A 162 41.93 30.98 19.28
CA LYS A 162 41.82 29.61 19.82
C LYS A 162 40.36 29.34 20.21
N GLY A 163 39.53 28.97 19.24
CA GLY A 163 38.22 28.38 19.50
C GLY A 163 38.37 26.88 19.77
N LYS A 164 38.41 26.47 21.05
CA LYS A 164 38.14 25.08 21.44
C LYS A 164 36.66 24.79 21.15
N GLY A 165 36.36 24.52 19.89
CA GLY A 165 35.08 23.93 19.50
C GLY A 165 35.05 22.49 19.99
N ASN A 166 34.42 22.26 21.13
CA ASN A 166 34.09 20.91 21.58
C ASN A 166 32.98 20.38 20.66
N GLY A 167 33.38 19.96 19.46
CA GLY A 167 32.51 19.37 18.46
C GLY A 167 31.99 18.06 19.00
N LYS A 168 30.82 18.10 19.65
CA LYS A 168 30.03 16.93 19.99
C LYS A 168 29.70 16.24 18.66
N ARG A 169 30.54 15.30 18.22
CA ARG A 169 30.26 14.43 17.07
C ARG A 169 28.91 13.79 17.35
N LYS A 170 27.87 14.19 16.61
CA LYS A 170 26.57 13.54 16.63
C LYS A 170 26.82 12.15 16.07
N ARG A 171 27.03 11.18 16.96
CA ARG A 171 27.29 9.78 16.63
C ARG A 171 26.15 9.34 15.72
N ARG A 172 26.42 9.20 14.42
CA ARG A 172 25.45 8.67 13.45
C ARG A 172 25.16 7.25 13.90
N GLU A 173 23.88 6.90 14.01
CA GLU A 173 23.52 5.51 14.23
C GLU A 173 24.09 4.67 13.09
N PRO A 174 24.67 3.51 13.38
CA PRO A 174 25.19 2.63 12.35
C PRO A 174 24.08 2.29 11.35
N ALA A 175 24.39 2.40 10.05
CA ALA A 175 23.41 2.08 9.01
C ALA A 175 23.27 0.57 8.92
N LEU A 176 22.02 0.07 8.96
CA LEU A 176 21.76 -1.33 8.67
C LEU A 176 22.10 -1.65 7.21
N PRO A 177 22.63 -2.85 6.90
CA PRO A 177 22.85 -3.27 5.52
C PRO A 177 21.60 -3.12 4.64
N SER A 178 21.83 -2.81 3.37
CA SER A 178 20.77 -2.84 2.36
C SER A 178 20.23 -4.26 2.24
N GLY A 179 18.91 -4.38 2.13
CA GLY A 179 18.21 -5.64 1.94
C GLY A 179 17.42 -5.66 0.65
N ARG A 180 16.47 -6.58 0.56
CA ARG A 180 15.48 -6.66 -0.52
C ARG A 180 14.68 -5.36 -0.62
N ASP A 181 14.40 -4.93 -1.86
CA ASP A 181 13.39 -3.90 -2.11
C ASP A 181 11.98 -4.48 -2.00
N TRP A 182 11.45 -4.51 -0.77
CA TRP A 182 10.09 -4.96 -0.51
C TRP A 182 9.01 -4.05 -1.12
N ALA A 183 9.33 -2.80 -1.46
CA ALA A 183 8.38 -1.87 -2.06
C ALA A 183 8.07 -2.23 -3.53
N ALA A 184 9.04 -2.83 -4.24
CA ALA A 184 8.86 -3.33 -5.61
C ALA A 184 7.76 -4.40 -5.74
N ASP A 185 7.48 -5.14 -4.66
CA ASP A 185 6.44 -6.17 -4.61
C ASP A 185 5.09 -5.65 -4.05
N ILE A 186 4.93 -4.34 -3.88
CA ILE A 186 3.66 -3.74 -3.45
C ILE A 186 2.88 -3.25 -4.65
N VAL A 187 1.63 -3.70 -4.74
CA VAL A 187 0.66 -3.25 -5.74
C VAL A 187 -0.26 -2.23 -5.09
N CYS A 188 -0.69 -1.25 -5.87
CA CYS A 188 -1.79 -0.38 -5.47
C CYS A 188 -2.81 -0.19 -6.59
N GLY A 189 -4.03 0.17 -6.21
CA GLY A 189 -5.04 0.57 -7.19
C GLY A 189 -6.45 0.57 -6.64
N VAL A 190 -7.37 1.05 -7.48
CA VAL A 190 -8.82 0.99 -7.22
C VAL A 190 -9.45 -0.10 -8.07
N HIS A 191 -10.46 -0.76 -7.54
CA HIS A 191 -11.28 -1.65 -8.36
C HIS A 191 -12.16 -0.83 -9.30
N ALA A 192 -12.16 -1.18 -10.59
CA ALA A 192 -12.94 -0.51 -11.62
C ALA A 192 -14.46 -0.57 -11.38
N VAL A 193 -14.94 -1.58 -10.64
CA VAL A 193 -16.29 -1.60 -10.05
C VAL A 193 -16.16 -1.94 -8.56
N PRO A 194 -16.25 -0.97 -7.63
CA PRO A 194 -15.95 -1.20 -6.22
C PRO A 194 -17.01 -2.07 -5.53
N SER A 195 -16.59 -2.92 -4.61
CA SER A 195 -17.51 -3.79 -3.83
C SER A 195 -18.17 -3.04 -2.66
N MET A 196 -17.49 -2.05 -2.09
CA MET A 196 -17.98 -1.15 -1.05
C MET A 196 -18.39 0.20 -1.65
N GLY A 197 -19.24 0.95 -0.95
CA GLY A 197 -19.77 2.25 -1.39
C GLY A 197 -18.84 3.42 -1.10
N HIS A 198 -17.90 3.27 -0.15
CA HIS A 198 -16.88 4.30 0.06
C HIS A 198 -15.70 4.04 -0.86
N LEU A 199 -15.12 5.09 -1.44
CA LEU A 199 -13.87 5.04 -2.18
C LEU A 199 -12.76 4.45 -1.29
N HIS A 200 -12.04 3.48 -1.83
CA HIS A 200 -10.92 2.83 -1.17
C HIS A 200 -9.86 2.46 -2.21
N VAL A 201 -8.61 2.81 -1.91
CA VAL A 201 -7.45 2.36 -2.68
C VAL A 201 -6.87 1.16 -1.98
N HIS A 202 -6.70 0.06 -2.70
CA HIS A 202 -6.00 -1.12 -2.23
C HIS A 202 -4.50 -0.86 -2.25
N VAL A 203 -3.79 -1.23 -1.19
CA VAL A 203 -2.32 -1.28 -1.13
C VAL A 203 -1.94 -2.61 -0.49
N LEU A 204 -1.34 -3.52 -1.27
CA LEU A 204 -1.15 -4.91 -0.85
C LEU A 204 0.11 -5.52 -1.44
N SER A 205 0.64 -6.54 -0.78
CA SER A 205 1.73 -7.35 -1.30
C SER A 205 1.28 -8.20 -2.50
N ARG A 206 2.18 -8.47 -3.46
CA ARG A 206 1.88 -9.17 -4.71
C ARG A 206 1.59 -10.66 -4.54
N ASP A 207 1.88 -11.27 -3.40
CA ASP A 207 1.85 -12.72 -3.20
C ASP A 207 0.49 -13.40 -3.46
N MET A 208 -0.63 -12.67 -3.30
CA MET A 208 -2.01 -13.18 -3.48
C MET A 208 -2.32 -14.42 -2.60
N ARG A 209 -1.59 -14.61 -1.51
CA ARG A 209 -1.65 -15.78 -0.64
C ARG A 209 -2.38 -15.43 0.65
N SER A 210 -3.63 -15.88 0.77
CA SER A 210 -4.45 -15.63 1.95
C SER A 210 -5.59 -16.65 2.11
N PRO A 211 -5.98 -17.00 3.34
CA PRO A 211 -7.22 -17.75 3.60
C PRO A 211 -8.49 -17.07 3.04
N ALA A 212 -8.50 -15.74 2.90
CA ALA A 212 -9.64 -15.00 2.33
C ALA A 212 -9.62 -14.92 0.79
N MET A 213 -8.57 -15.44 0.14
CA MET A 213 -8.55 -15.73 -1.30
C MET A 213 -9.35 -17.03 -1.56
N LYS A 214 -10.66 -16.86 -1.85
CA LYS A 214 -11.63 -17.97 -1.86
C LYS A 214 -12.13 -18.37 -3.25
N HIS A 215 -12.19 -17.44 -4.20
CA HIS A 215 -12.85 -17.68 -5.49
C HIS A 215 -12.15 -16.93 -6.63
N ARG A 216 -12.42 -17.35 -7.88
CA ARG A 216 -11.88 -16.72 -9.10
C ARG A 216 -12.01 -15.21 -9.13
N LYS A 217 -13.19 -14.68 -8.75
CA LYS A 217 -13.44 -13.23 -8.73
C LYS A 217 -12.52 -12.48 -7.75
N HIS A 218 -12.14 -13.10 -6.63
CA HIS A 218 -11.19 -12.47 -5.69
C HIS A 218 -9.80 -12.38 -6.30
N TYR A 219 -9.37 -13.38 -7.06
CA TYR A 219 -8.04 -13.36 -7.67
C TYR A 219 -7.99 -12.41 -8.86
N ASN A 220 -8.94 -12.53 -9.79
CA ASN A 220 -8.97 -11.72 -11.00
C ASN A 220 -9.20 -10.23 -10.71
N SER A 221 -9.83 -9.87 -9.58
CA SER A 221 -10.01 -8.46 -9.24
C SER A 221 -8.68 -7.73 -9.01
N PHE A 222 -7.60 -8.44 -8.66
CA PHE A 222 -6.25 -7.86 -8.45
C PHE A 222 -5.23 -8.24 -9.54
N ASN A 223 -5.53 -9.26 -10.36
CA ASN A 223 -4.59 -9.82 -11.34
C ASN A 223 -5.08 -9.65 -12.79
N THR A 224 -5.95 -8.67 -13.02
CA THR A 224 -6.40 -8.23 -14.34
C THR A 224 -6.52 -6.70 -14.33
N PRO A 225 -6.74 -6.04 -15.50
CA PRO A 225 -6.96 -4.59 -15.56
C PRO A 225 -8.20 -4.09 -14.78
N PHE A 226 -8.90 -4.97 -14.06
CA PHE A 226 -9.94 -4.59 -13.10
C PHE A 226 -9.38 -3.84 -11.88
N LEU A 227 -8.13 -4.10 -11.49
CA LEU A 227 -7.40 -3.23 -10.56
C LEU A 227 -6.67 -2.19 -11.39
N VAL A 228 -7.07 -0.93 -11.24
CA VAL A 228 -6.48 0.20 -11.97
C VAL A 228 -5.52 0.93 -11.04
N ASP A 229 -4.27 1.07 -11.47
CA ASP A 229 -3.26 1.80 -10.69
C ASP A 229 -3.68 3.27 -10.56
N VAL A 230 -3.47 3.86 -9.37
CA VAL A 230 -3.69 5.28 -9.11
C VAL A 230 -2.79 6.15 -10.00
N ALA A 231 -1.62 5.63 -10.40
CA ALA A 231 -0.72 6.28 -11.33
C ALA A 231 -1.33 6.47 -12.73
N ASP A 232 -2.31 5.65 -13.12
CA ASP A 232 -2.91 5.69 -14.46
C ASP A 232 -4.03 6.73 -14.60
N PHE A 233 -4.51 7.30 -13.49
CA PHE A 233 -5.59 8.31 -13.52
C PHE A 233 -5.08 9.70 -13.92
N PRO A 234 -5.92 10.55 -14.52
CA PRO A 234 -7.25 10.25 -15.03
C PRO A 234 -7.18 9.33 -16.27
N LEU A 235 -8.13 8.40 -16.39
CA LEU A 235 -8.22 7.51 -17.53
C LEU A 235 -8.82 8.23 -18.74
N ALA A 236 -8.37 7.92 -19.96
CA ALA A 236 -9.02 8.36 -21.19
C ALA A 236 -10.48 7.86 -21.26
N GLU A 237 -11.35 8.57 -22.00
CA GLU A 237 -12.77 8.21 -22.12
C GLU A 237 -12.99 6.84 -22.77
N ASP A 238 -12.15 6.48 -23.74
CA ASP A 238 -12.21 5.24 -24.50
C ASP A 238 -11.42 4.08 -23.85
N ASP A 239 -10.78 4.31 -22.71
CA ASP A 239 -9.97 3.32 -22.01
C ASP A 239 -10.80 2.05 -21.72
N PRO A 240 -10.31 0.85 -22.12
CA PRO A 240 -11.05 -0.40 -21.95
C PRO A 240 -11.38 -0.71 -20.49
N ARG A 241 -10.62 -0.17 -19.52
CA ARG A 241 -10.88 -0.33 -18.09
C ARG A 241 -12.17 0.36 -17.64
N ARG A 242 -12.68 1.35 -18.39
CA ARG A 242 -14.02 1.95 -18.19
C ARG A 242 -15.15 0.99 -18.62
N ARG A 243 -14.88 0.04 -19.52
CA ARG A 243 -15.86 -0.92 -20.09
C ARG A 243 -15.74 -2.33 -19.51
N THR A 244 -15.61 -2.42 -18.18
CA THR A 244 -15.32 -3.67 -17.45
C THR A 244 -16.25 -4.85 -17.77
N ARG A 245 -17.54 -4.59 -18.06
CA ARG A 245 -18.54 -5.63 -18.37
C ARG A 245 -18.26 -6.30 -19.72
N GLU A 246 -17.92 -5.50 -20.73
CA GLU A 246 -17.59 -5.92 -22.09
C GLU A 246 -16.27 -6.71 -22.08
N GLU A 247 -15.26 -6.14 -21.40
CA GLU A 247 -13.93 -6.74 -21.26
C GLU A 247 -13.90 -8.06 -20.48
N GLY A 248 -14.91 -8.31 -19.65
CA GLY A 248 -15.06 -9.58 -18.95
C GLY A 248 -13.88 -9.93 -18.03
N PHE A 249 -13.17 -8.94 -17.48
CA PHE A 249 -11.97 -9.14 -16.64
C PHE A 249 -12.16 -10.22 -15.54
N MET A 250 -13.32 -10.21 -14.87
CA MET A 250 -13.69 -11.19 -13.83
C MET A 250 -13.95 -12.63 -14.33
N ARG A 251 -14.07 -12.81 -15.64
CA ARG A 251 -14.32 -14.07 -16.34
C ARG A 251 -13.08 -14.61 -17.05
N ARG A 252 -12.00 -13.82 -17.13
CA ARG A 252 -10.72 -14.25 -17.71
C ARG A 252 -10.14 -15.46 -16.98
N ASP A 253 -9.25 -16.14 -17.66
CA ASP A 253 -8.48 -17.25 -17.12
C ASP A 253 -7.65 -16.83 -15.91
N LEU A 254 -7.42 -17.80 -15.03
CA LEU A 254 -6.58 -17.69 -13.86
C LEU A 254 -5.12 -17.83 -14.28
N VAL A 255 -4.41 -16.72 -14.43
CA VAL A 255 -2.99 -16.69 -14.80
C VAL A 255 -2.16 -16.31 -13.58
N CYS A 256 -1.13 -17.09 -13.26
CA CYS A 256 -0.23 -16.78 -12.14
C CYS A 256 0.49 -15.45 -12.37
N TRP A 257 0.51 -14.60 -11.34
CA TRP A 257 1.15 -13.30 -11.37
C TRP A 257 2.68 -13.36 -11.50
N ARG A 258 3.31 -14.46 -11.03
CA ARG A 258 4.77 -14.63 -10.99
C ARG A 258 5.29 -15.35 -12.24
N CYS A 259 4.83 -16.58 -12.49
CA CYS A 259 5.35 -17.39 -13.60
C CYS A 259 4.51 -17.33 -14.90
N GLY A 260 3.33 -16.71 -14.88
CA GLY A 260 2.45 -16.64 -16.06
C GLY A 260 1.73 -17.95 -16.43
N HIS A 261 1.84 -19.01 -15.62
CA HIS A 261 1.13 -20.26 -15.90
C HIS A 261 -0.39 -20.06 -15.88
N ASN A 262 -1.10 -20.63 -16.86
CA ASN A 262 -2.54 -20.50 -17.03
C ASN A 262 -3.29 -21.73 -16.48
N PHE A 263 -4.19 -21.50 -15.52
CA PHE A 263 -5.01 -22.51 -14.85
C PHE A 263 -6.47 -22.55 -15.37
N GLY A 264 -6.81 -21.75 -16.39
CA GLY A 264 -8.18 -21.61 -16.90
C GLY A 264 -9.14 -21.19 -15.79
N ASN A 265 -10.08 -22.06 -15.44
CA ASN A 265 -11.02 -21.84 -14.34
C ASN A 265 -10.71 -22.65 -13.06
N ARG A 266 -9.55 -23.33 -12.98
CA ARG A 266 -9.19 -24.28 -11.92
C ARG A 266 -8.57 -23.56 -10.71
N PHE A 267 -9.44 -22.90 -9.92
CA PHE A 267 -9.02 -22.06 -8.78
C PHE A 267 -8.25 -22.81 -7.69
N GLN A 268 -8.58 -24.07 -7.39
CA GLN A 268 -7.86 -24.83 -6.35
C GLN A 268 -6.43 -25.17 -6.78
N GLU A 269 -6.20 -25.43 -8.07
CA GLU A 269 -4.86 -25.66 -8.62
C GLU A 269 -4.02 -24.39 -8.56
N LEU A 270 -4.59 -23.24 -8.98
CA LEU A 270 -3.93 -21.95 -8.81
C LEU A 270 -3.57 -21.71 -7.34
N LYS A 271 -4.48 -21.97 -6.41
CA LYS A 271 -4.23 -21.74 -4.98
C LYS A 271 -3.08 -22.61 -4.46
N HIS A 272 -3.03 -23.89 -4.82
CA HIS A 272 -1.89 -24.76 -4.50
C HIS A 272 -0.58 -24.25 -5.11
N HIS A 273 -0.65 -23.76 -6.35
CA HIS A 273 0.51 -23.21 -7.02
C HIS A 273 1.01 -21.92 -6.34
N LEU A 274 0.12 -21.00 -5.94
CA LEU A 274 0.48 -19.78 -5.22
C LEU A 274 1.17 -20.06 -3.88
N GLU A 275 0.84 -21.16 -3.19
CA GLU A 275 1.59 -21.56 -1.98
C GLU A 275 3.06 -21.90 -2.30
N ARG A 276 3.32 -22.60 -3.41
CA ARG A 276 4.71 -22.90 -3.85
C ARG A 276 5.44 -21.64 -4.27
N GLU A 277 4.81 -20.82 -5.10
CA GLU A 277 5.35 -19.52 -5.54
C GLU A 277 5.69 -18.64 -4.34
N PHE A 278 4.83 -18.61 -3.31
CA PHE A 278 5.07 -17.87 -2.08
C PHE A 278 6.28 -18.39 -1.29
N GLU A 279 6.43 -19.72 -1.15
CA GLU A 279 7.55 -20.32 -0.43
C GLU A 279 8.90 -20.04 -1.09
N GLU A 280 8.93 -19.94 -2.41
CA GLU A 280 10.12 -19.54 -3.17
C GLU A 280 10.36 -18.03 -3.07
N TRP A 281 9.34 -17.23 -3.39
CA TRP A 281 9.40 -15.77 -3.43
C TRP A 281 9.80 -15.17 -2.09
N LYS A 282 9.28 -15.66 -0.95
CA LYS A 282 9.65 -15.12 0.37
C LYS A 282 11.12 -15.35 0.75
N ARG A 283 11.81 -16.28 0.07
CA ARG A 283 13.22 -16.61 0.32
C ARG A 283 14.20 -15.85 -0.55
N GLU A 284 13.73 -15.19 -1.60
CA GLU A 284 14.54 -14.25 -2.40
C GLU A 284 15.01 -13.10 -1.51
#